data_AF-A0A955ZR08-F1
#
_entry.id   AF-A0A955ZR08-F1
#
_cell.length_a   1.000
_cell.length_b   1.000
_cell.length_c   1.000
_cell.angle_alpha   90.00
_cell.angle_beta   90.00
_cell.angle_gamma   90.00
#
_symmetry.space_group_name_H-M   'P 1'
#
loop_
_entity.id
_entity.type
_entity.pdbx_description
1 polymer ?
#
loop_
_entity_poly.entity_id
_entity_poly.type
_entity_poly.pdbx_seq_one_letter_code
_entity_poly.pdbx_strand_id
1 'polypeptide(L)'
;MKGKHKGEGESKDVLYECLETYARQEIQGWLQDLLEQEVTDFLGRKKSERKAVADEQPGYRNGYGRPRRVTLSLGTIEVRRPRIRNLEERFVSRVLPLFRRNSREVRELLPQLYLHGLASGDFELALRGLLGAGAPLSASSLQRLKEKWAVEYEQ
;
A
#
# COMPACT_ATOMS: atom_id res chain seq x y z
N MET A 1 38.90 -36.05 7.28
CA MET A 1 37.77 -35.29 7.86
C MET A 1 37.25 -34.33 6.80
N LYS A 2 36.09 -34.66 6.21
CA LYS A 2 35.35 -33.88 5.22
C LYS A 2 34.56 -32.77 5.93
N GLY A 3 34.41 -31.61 5.29
CA GLY A 3 33.44 -30.61 5.73
C GLY A 3 33.72 -29.19 5.23
N LYS A 4 33.88 -28.99 3.92
CA LYS A 4 33.69 -27.66 3.32
C LYS A 4 32.19 -27.41 3.26
N HIS A 5 31.64 -26.66 4.22
CA HIS A 5 30.36 -26.00 4.03
C HIS A 5 30.58 -24.83 3.05
N LYS A 6 30.40 -25.12 1.77
CA LYS A 6 30.24 -24.10 0.75
C LYS A 6 28.79 -23.61 0.90
N GLY A 7 28.61 -22.43 1.46
CA GLY A 7 27.33 -21.73 1.41
C GLY A 7 27.02 -21.47 -0.05
N GLU A 8 26.13 -22.27 -0.61
CA GLU A 8 25.52 -22.01 -1.91
C GLU A 8 24.69 -20.74 -1.74
N GLY A 9 25.19 -19.64 -2.30
CA GLY A 9 24.35 -18.50 -2.58
C GLY A 9 23.31 -18.97 -3.57
N GLU A 10 22.08 -19.18 -3.09
CA GLU A 10 20.89 -19.28 -3.92
C GLU A 10 20.81 -17.99 -4.74
N SER A 11 21.37 -18.02 -5.95
CA SER A 11 20.92 -17.15 -7.01
C SER A 11 19.43 -17.45 -7.12
N LYS A 12 18.58 -16.55 -6.58
CA LYS A 12 17.14 -16.65 -6.77
C LYS A 12 16.93 -16.64 -8.27
N ASP A 13 16.69 -17.80 -8.86
CA ASP A 13 16.37 -17.89 -10.28
C ASP A 13 15.14 -16.99 -10.47
N VAL A 14 15.35 -15.84 -11.10
CA VAL A 14 14.30 -14.88 -11.43
C VAL A 14 13.53 -15.50 -12.58
N LEU A 15 12.67 -16.45 -12.23
CA LEU A 15 11.80 -17.16 -13.15
C LEU A 15 10.61 -16.26 -13.52
N TYR A 16 10.17 -16.36 -14.77
CA TYR A 16 9.06 -15.57 -15.30
C TYR A 16 7.78 -15.80 -14.47
N GLU A 17 7.56 -17.03 -14.00
CA GLU A 17 6.43 -17.42 -13.16
C GLU A 17 6.37 -16.67 -11.82
N CYS A 18 7.51 -16.18 -11.32
CA CYS A 18 7.59 -15.43 -10.07
C CYS A 18 7.65 -13.91 -10.27
N LEU A 19 7.61 -13.41 -11.52
CA LEU A 19 7.80 -11.99 -11.85
C LEU A 19 6.87 -11.07 -11.06
N GLU A 20 5.57 -11.36 -11.05
CA GLU A 20 4.61 -10.53 -10.31
C GLU A 20 4.82 -10.59 -8.80
N THR A 21 5.20 -11.74 -8.28
CA THR A 21 5.46 -11.91 -6.84
C THR A 21 6.67 -11.10 -6.43
N TYR A 22 7.75 -11.15 -7.22
CA TYR A 22 8.95 -10.35 -6.99
C TYR A 22 8.65 -8.85 -7.10
N ALA A 23 8.01 -8.41 -8.18
CA ALA A 23 7.63 -7.01 -8.38
C ALA A 23 6.73 -6.50 -7.25
N ARG A 24 5.80 -7.32 -6.75
CA ARG A 24 4.95 -6.97 -5.61
C ARG A 24 5.73 -6.81 -4.30
N GLN A 25 6.73 -7.65 -4.05
CA GLN A 25 7.60 -7.54 -2.88
C GLN A 25 8.45 -6.26 -2.94
N GLU A 26 9.04 -5.96 -4.10
CA GLU A 26 9.83 -4.74 -4.30
C GLU A 26 8.98 -3.48 -4.12
N ILE A 27 7.79 -3.42 -4.71
CA ILE A 27 6.86 -2.29 -4.53
C ILE A 27 6.41 -2.16 -3.07
N GLN A 28 6.19 -3.27 -2.36
CA GLN A 28 5.85 -3.23 -0.94
C GLN A 28 6.98 -2.62 -0.11
N GLY A 29 8.23 -3.03 -0.36
CA GLY A 29 9.42 -2.46 0.28
C GLY A 29 9.56 -0.97 -0.01
N TRP A 30 9.51 -0.61 -1.29
CA TRP A 30 9.60 0.78 -1.73
C TRP A 30 8.51 1.67 -1.13
N LEU A 31 7.25 1.21 -1.08
CA LEU A 31 6.17 1.97 -0.47
C LEU A 31 6.37 2.11 1.05
N GLN A 32 6.89 1.09 1.71
CA GLN A 32 7.20 1.14 3.14
C GLN A 32 8.30 2.16 3.42
N ASP A 33 9.34 2.22 2.59
CA ASP A 33 10.42 3.21 2.68
C ASP A 33 9.91 4.62 2.41
N LEU A 34 9.04 4.80 1.43
CA LEU A 34 8.41 6.10 1.14
C LEU A 34 7.61 6.63 2.35
N LEU A 35 6.93 5.75 3.09
CA LEU A 35 6.24 6.12 4.33
C LEU A 35 7.20 6.53 5.46
N GLU A 36 8.37 5.89 5.55
CA GLU A 36 9.42 6.27 6.51
C GLU A 36 10.11 7.59 6.12
N GLN A 37 10.32 7.82 4.82
CA GLN A 37 10.82 9.08 4.28
C GLN A 37 9.85 10.22 4.60
N GLU A 38 8.55 10.04 4.39
CA GLU A 38 7.55 11.06 4.74
C GLU A 38 7.62 11.48 6.22
N VAL A 39 7.83 10.54 7.13
CA VAL A 39 8.01 10.84 8.56
C VAL A 39 9.35 11.51 8.85
N THR A 40 10.38 11.16 8.08
CA THR A 40 11.70 11.80 8.16
C THR A 40 11.63 13.25 7.75
N ASP A 41 10.96 13.54 6.64
CA ASP A 41 10.74 14.89 6.13
C ASP A 41 9.86 15.69 7.09
N PHE A 42 8.82 15.08 7.65
CA PHE A 42 7.96 15.73 8.64
C PHE A 42 8.69 16.09 9.93
N LEU A 43 9.53 15.20 10.47
CA LEU A 43 10.28 15.45 11.70
C LEU A 43 11.58 16.25 11.48
N GLY A 44 12.03 16.38 10.23
CA GLY A 44 13.31 17.02 9.89
C GLY A 44 14.56 16.23 10.30
N ARG A 45 14.42 14.95 10.65
CA ARG A 45 15.52 14.12 11.20
C ARG A 45 15.35 12.63 10.95
N LYS A 46 16.45 11.92 10.77
CA LYS A 46 16.46 10.47 10.56
C LYS A 46 16.04 9.69 11.81
N LYS A 47 15.77 8.41 11.62
CA LYS A 47 15.46 7.51 12.74
C LYS A 47 16.63 7.46 13.72
N SER A 48 16.32 7.60 15.01
CA SER A 48 17.30 7.62 16.12
C SER A 48 18.27 8.80 16.12
N GLU A 49 18.08 9.79 15.26
CA GLU A 49 18.86 11.02 15.29
C GLU A 49 18.35 11.94 16.41
N ARG A 50 19.29 12.52 17.17
CA ARG A 50 18.94 13.45 18.26
C ARG A 50 18.44 14.77 17.68
N LYS A 51 17.54 15.43 18.41
CA LYS A 51 17.08 16.78 18.07
C LYS A 51 18.32 17.70 18.13
N ALA A 52 18.69 18.31 17.01
CA ALA A 52 19.87 19.17 16.94
C ALA A 52 19.49 20.62 17.26
N VAL A 53 18.32 21.06 16.81
CA VAL A 53 17.84 22.44 16.96
C VAL A 53 16.56 22.48 17.79
N ALA A 54 16.44 23.49 18.67
CA ALA A 54 15.25 23.65 19.51
C ALA A 54 13.95 23.80 18.70
N ASP A 55 14.05 24.36 17.49
CA ASP A 55 12.95 24.70 16.58
C ASP A 55 12.50 23.56 15.64
N GLU A 56 13.09 22.37 15.74
CA GLU A 56 12.58 21.19 15.01
C GLU A 56 11.16 20.82 15.48
N GLN A 57 10.36 20.29 14.55
CA GLN A 57 8.98 19.85 14.78
C GLN A 57 8.87 18.97 16.04
N PRO A 58 7.84 19.18 16.89
CA PRO A 58 7.65 18.36 18.07
C PRO A 58 7.37 16.90 17.68
N GLY A 59 7.59 16.01 18.65
CA GLY A 59 7.19 14.61 18.53
C GLY A 59 8.29 13.60 18.21
N TYR A 60 7.94 12.33 18.31
CA TYR A 60 8.85 11.21 18.16
C TYR A 60 8.18 10.00 17.50
N ARG A 61 8.98 9.20 16.80
CA ARG A 61 8.53 7.94 16.18
C ARG A 61 8.12 6.95 17.28
N ASN A 62 6.92 6.38 17.17
CA ASN A 62 6.37 5.41 18.13
C ASN A 62 5.94 4.10 17.45
N GLY A 63 6.93 3.47 16.81
CA GLY A 63 6.75 2.24 16.04
C GLY A 63 5.71 2.39 14.95
N TYR A 64 4.98 1.30 14.71
CA TYR A 64 4.05 1.20 13.59
C TYR A 64 2.61 0.97 14.04
N GLY A 65 1.67 1.38 13.20
CA GLY A 65 0.27 0.99 13.31
C GLY A 65 0.06 -0.49 12.96
N ARG A 66 -1.20 -0.93 13.03
CA ARG A 66 -1.57 -2.27 12.53
C ARG A 66 -1.26 -2.36 11.03
N PRO A 67 -0.87 -3.54 10.53
CA PRO A 67 -0.69 -3.73 9.11
C PRO A 67 -1.96 -3.42 8.33
N ARG A 68 -1.77 -2.82 7.16
CA ARG A 68 -2.86 -2.37 6.30
C ARG A 68 -2.66 -2.92 4.90
N ARG A 69 -3.69 -3.57 4.40
CA ARG A 69 -3.76 -4.01 3.01
C ARG A 69 -4.09 -2.82 2.11
N VAL A 70 -3.29 -2.64 1.07
CA VAL A 70 -3.48 -1.61 0.05
C VAL A 70 -3.48 -2.29 -1.31
N THR A 71 -4.58 -2.19 -2.04
CA THR A 71 -4.71 -2.77 -3.37
C THR A 71 -4.19 -1.79 -4.42
N LEU A 72 -3.14 -2.20 -5.13
CA LEU A 72 -2.60 -1.52 -6.31
C LEU A 72 -2.96 -2.35 -7.56
N SER A 73 -2.65 -1.85 -8.75
CA SER A 73 -2.91 -2.57 -10.01
C SER A 73 -2.12 -3.88 -10.13
N LEU A 74 -0.95 -3.99 -9.49
CA LEU A 74 -0.14 -5.22 -9.41
C LEU A 74 -0.62 -6.17 -8.27
N GLY A 75 -1.77 -5.86 -7.68
CA GLY A 75 -2.37 -6.61 -6.60
C GLY A 75 -2.18 -5.99 -5.23
N THR A 76 -2.57 -6.76 -4.21
CA THR A 76 -2.68 -6.26 -2.85
C THR A 76 -1.41 -6.49 -2.05
N ILE A 77 -0.84 -5.42 -1.52
CA ILE A 77 0.33 -5.42 -0.64
C ILE A 77 -0.05 -5.08 0.80
N GLU A 78 0.80 -5.46 1.75
CA GLU A 78 0.64 -5.12 3.16
C GLU A 78 1.72 -4.12 3.59
N VAL A 79 1.31 -2.98 4.14
CA VAL A 79 2.21 -1.95 4.65
C VAL A 79 1.87 -1.56 6.09
N ARG A 80 2.87 -1.07 6.81
CA ARG A 80 2.73 -0.64 8.20
C ARG A 80 3.01 0.85 8.28
N ARG A 81 1.98 1.63 8.60
CA ARG A 81 2.12 3.08 8.73
C ARG A 81 2.98 3.44 9.95
N PRO A 82 4.07 4.21 9.80
CA PRO A 82 4.82 4.70 10.94
C PRO A 82 3.97 5.66 11.79
N ARG A 83 4.13 5.62 13.10
CA ARG A 83 3.39 6.48 14.03
C ARG A 83 4.28 7.54 14.61
N ILE A 84 3.74 8.74 14.75
CA ILE A 84 4.35 9.84 15.47
C ILE A 84 3.49 10.13 16.70
N ARG A 85 4.13 10.39 17.84
CA ARG A 85 3.49 10.82 19.10
C ARG A 85 4.01 12.19 19.52
N ASN A 86 3.31 12.81 20.46
CA ASN A 86 3.62 14.12 21.03
C ASN A 86 3.58 15.24 19.98
N LEU A 87 2.45 15.28 19.25
CA LEU A 87 2.10 16.34 18.31
C LEU A 87 0.80 16.98 18.81
N GLU A 88 0.65 18.29 18.57
CA GLU A 88 -0.62 18.99 18.82
C GLU A 88 -1.69 18.48 17.85
N GLU A 89 -1.34 18.34 16.58
CA GLU A 89 -2.19 17.76 15.55
C GLU A 89 -1.74 16.36 15.13
N ARG A 90 -2.71 15.51 14.80
CA ARG A 90 -2.42 14.16 14.34
C ARG A 90 -1.72 14.20 12.99
N PHE A 91 -0.51 13.64 12.90
CA PHE A 91 0.14 13.38 11.61
C PHE A 91 -0.77 12.56 10.69
N VAL A 92 -1.03 13.09 9.49
CA VAL A 92 -1.77 12.44 8.40
C VAL A 92 -0.81 12.25 7.22
N SER A 93 -0.72 11.01 6.74
CA SER A 93 0.15 10.68 5.60
C SER A 93 -0.49 11.17 4.31
N ARG A 94 0.30 11.88 3.49
CA ARG A 94 -0.02 12.29 2.12
C ARG A 94 0.13 11.12 1.16
N VAL A 95 1.16 10.29 1.36
CA VAL A 95 1.40 9.08 0.56
C VAL A 95 0.25 8.09 0.74
N LEU A 96 -0.16 7.86 1.98
CA LEU A 96 -1.17 6.86 2.31
C LEU A 96 -2.21 7.41 3.30
N PRO A 97 -3.19 8.20 2.81
CA PRO A 97 -4.19 8.86 3.64
C PRO A 97 -5.00 7.90 4.50
N LEU A 98 -5.66 8.46 5.51
CA LEU A 98 -6.54 7.70 6.40
C LEU A 98 -7.65 7.02 5.59
N PHE A 99 -7.96 5.77 5.95
CA PHE A 99 -9.03 4.95 5.38
C PHE A 99 -8.92 4.60 3.88
N ARG A 100 -7.92 5.11 3.14
CA ARG A 100 -7.67 4.69 1.75
C ARG A 100 -7.16 3.25 1.70
N ARG A 101 -7.84 2.38 0.95
CA ARG A 101 -7.50 0.94 0.86
C ARG A 101 -7.10 0.50 -0.54
N ASN A 102 -7.24 1.36 -1.54
CA ASN A 102 -6.87 1.10 -2.92
C ASN A 102 -6.20 2.33 -3.53
N SER A 103 -5.43 2.11 -4.60
CA SER A 103 -4.88 3.19 -5.42
C SER A 103 -5.99 3.92 -6.17
N ARG A 104 -5.67 5.10 -6.69
CA ARG A 104 -6.58 5.88 -7.51
C ARG A 104 -6.98 5.11 -8.77
N GLU A 105 -6.01 4.49 -9.41
CA GLU A 105 -6.15 3.72 -10.66
C GLU A 105 -7.08 2.54 -10.46
N VAL A 106 -6.90 1.74 -9.39
CA VAL A 106 -7.81 0.64 -9.07
C VAL A 106 -9.24 1.15 -8.85
N ARG A 107 -9.39 2.25 -8.12
CA ARG A 107 -10.72 2.83 -7.85
C ARG A 107 -11.41 3.34 -9.12
N GLU A 108 -10.66 3.88 -10.07
CA GLU A 108 -11.21 4.37 -11.35
C GLU A 108 -11.53 3.22 -12.32
N LEU A 109 -10.78 2.13 -12.27
CA LEU A 109 -11.01 0.95 -13.12
C LEU A 109 -12.31 0.20 -12.77
N LEU A 110 -12.63 0.05 -11.49
CA LEU A 110 -13.81 -0.71 -11.03
C LEU A 110 -15.14 -0.31 -11.70
N PRO A 111 -15.55 0.98 -11.75
CA PRO A 111 -16.79 1.38 -12.41
C PRO A 111 -16.71 1.20 -13.93
N GLN A 112 -15.54 1.38 -14.55
CA GLN A 112 -15.37 1.15 -15.99
C GLN A 112 -15.64 -0.30 -16.36
N LEU A 113 -15.11 -1.26 -15.58
CA LEU A 113 -15.40 -2.69 -15.77
C LEU A 113 -16.91 -2.98 -15.71
N TYR A 114 -17.64 -2.28 -14.84
CA TYR A 114 -19.09 -2.45 -14.71
C TYR A 114 -19.81 -1.90 -15.94
N LEU A 115 -19.42 -0.71 -16.41
CA LEU A 115 -19.97 -0.10 -17.62
C LEU A 115 -19.69 -0.93 -18.88
N HIS A 116 -18.54 -1.61 -18.93
CA HIS A 116 -18.19 -2.52 -20.01
C HIS A 116 -18.87 -3.89 -19.91
N GLY A 117 -19.81 -4.07 -18.98
CA GLY A 117 -20.69 -5.24 -18.92
C GLY A 117 -20.21 -6.37 -18.03
N LEU A 118 -19.19 -6.16 -17.18
CA LEU A 118 -18.85 -7.14 -16.15
C LEU A 118 -20.01 -7.23 -15.15
N ALA A 119 -20.59 -8.42 -14.99
CA ALA A 119 -21.68 -8.62 -14.06
C ALA A 119 -21.19 -8.45 -12.62
N SER A 120 -22.00 -7.81 -11.75
CA SER A 120 -21.65 -7.56 -10.34
C SER A 120 -21.21 -8.84 -9.58
N GLY A 121 -21.75 -10.00 -9.94
CA GLY A 121 -21.39 -11.29 -9.34
C GLY A 121 -20.01 -11.80 -9.74
N ASP A 122 -19.52 -11.43 -10.92
CA ASP A 122 -18.24 -11.92 -11.48
C ASP A 122 -17.04 -11.04 -11.08
N PHE A 123 -17.30 -9.84 -10.57
CA PHE A 123 -16.26 -8.94 -10.06
C PHE A 123 -15.38 -9.60 -9.00
N GLU A 124 -15.98 -10.36 -8.10
CA GLU A 124 -15.22 -11.00 -7.03
C GLU A 124 -14.22 -12.02 -7.61
N LEU A 125 -14.69 -12.83 -8.56
CA LEU A 125 -13.88 -13.84 -9.23
C LEU A 125 -12.74 -13.20 -10.04
N ALA A 126 -13.08 -12.24 -10.90
CA ALA A 126 -12.12 -11.59 -11.78
C ALA A 126 -11.03 -10.83 -11.00
N LEU A 127 -11.43 -10.02 -10.02
CA LEU A 127 -10.48 -9.21 -9.24
C LEU A 127 -9.65 -10.05 -8.26
N ARG A 128 -10.17 -11.17 -7.73
CA ARG A 128 -9.31 -12.09 -6.96
C ARG A 128 -8.23 -12.71 -7.81
N GLY A 129 -8.55 -13.08 -9.05
CA GLY A 129 -7.58 -13.61 -10.00
C GLY A 129 -6.47 -12.60 -10.31
N LEU A 130 -6.85 -11.34 -10.56
CA LEU A 130 -5.90 -10.30 -10.95
C LEU A 130 -5.15 -9.65 -9.78
N LEU A 131 -5.85 -9.33 -8.68
CA LEU A 131 -5.33 -8.51 -7.59
C LEU A 131 -5.05 -9.31 -6.30
N GLY A 132 -5.30 -10.62 -6.33
CA GLY A 132 -5.16 -11.55 -5.23
C GLY A 132 -6.29 -11.50 -4.20
N ALA A 133 -6.17 -12.31 -3.15
CA ALA A 133 -7.16 -12.46 -2.08
C ALA A 133 -7.44 -11.18 -1.24
N GLY A 134 -6.78 -10.06 -1.55
CA GLY A 134 -6.93 -8.78 -0.88
C GLY A 134 -7.70 -7.73 -1.64
N ALA A 135 -8.17 -8.08 -2.83
CA ALA A 135 -8.93 -7.19 -3.67
C ALA A 135 -10.16 -6.60 -2.94
N PRO A 136 -10.59 -5.38 -3.28
CA PRO A 136 -11.81 -4.77 -2.74
C PRO A 136 -13.04 -5.36 -3.44
N LEU A 137 -13.63 -6.40 -2.85
CA LEU A 137 -14.52 -7.32 -3.57
C LEU A 137 -16.01 -7.22 -3.23
N SER A 138 -16.44 -6.33 -2.33
CA SER A 138 -17.86 -6.33 -1.96
C SER A 138 -18.72 -5.65 -3.02
N ALA A 139 -19.82 -6.29 -3.44
CA ALA A 139 -20.82 -5.70 -4.33
C ALA A 139 -21.33 -4.34 -3.81
N SER A 140 -21.44 -4.18 -2.49
CA SER A 140 -21.77 -2.91 -1.84
C SER A 140 -20.71 -1.82 -2.03
N SER A 141 -19.44 -2.17 -2.20
CA SER A 141 -18.37 -1.21 -2.51
C SER A 141 -18.46 -0.75 -3.96
N LEU A 142 -18.82 -1.64 -4.89
CA LEU A 142 -19.08 -1.29 -6.28
C LEU A 142 -20.31 -0.38 -6.41
N GLN A 143 -21.40 -0.71 -5.72
CA GLN A 143 -22.60 0.11 -5.75
C GLN A 143 -22.33 1.55 -5.29
N ARG A 144 -21.66 1.73 -4.14
CA ARG A 144 -21.28 3.07 -3.65
C ARG A 144 -20.37 3.84 -4.63
N LEU A 145 -19.50 3.11 -5.32
CA LEU A 145 -18.59 3.70 -6.29
C LEU A 145 -19.35 4.15 -7.55
N LYS A 146 -20.29 3.33 -8.03
CA LYS A 146 -21.22 3.68 -9.11
C LYS A 146 -22.07 4.89 -8.75
N GLU A 147 -22.65 4.93 -7.55
CA GLU A 147 -23.46 6.06 -7.06
C GLU A 147 -22.64 7.36 -7.06
N LYS A 148 -21.42 7.33 -6.52
CA LYS A 148 -20.52 8.50 -6.54
C LYS A 148 -20.20 8.96 -7.95
N TRP A 149 -19.95 8.01 -8.86
CA TRP A 149 -19.59 8.30 -10.24
C TRP A 149 -20.78 8.85 -11.04
N ALA A 150 -21.99 8.36 -10.80
CA ALA A 150 -23.22 8.89 -11.39
C ALA A 150 -23.41 10.37 -11.01
N VAL A 151 -23.20 10.72 -9.75
CA VAL A 151 -23.25 12.13 -9.29
C VAL A 151 -22.18 12.99 -9.96
N GLU A 152 -20.97 12.45 -10.16
CA GLU A 152 -19.89 13.17 -10.86
C GLU A 152 -20.18 13.37 -12.36
N TYR A 153 -20.94 12.46 -12.98
CA TYR A 153 -21.31 12.55 -14.40
C TYR A 153 -22.50 13.47 -14.66
N GLU A 154 -23.39 13.63 -13.68
CA GLU A 154 -24.55 14.55 -13.76
C GLU A 154 -24.19 16.03 -13.48
N GLN A 155 -22.93 16.33 -13.15
CA GLN A 155 -22.37 17.67 -12.95
C GLN A 155 -21.68 18.18 -14.23
#